data_AF-A0A7T8KA84-F1
#
_entry.id   AF-A0A7T8KA84-F1
#
_cell.length_a   1.000
_cell.length_b   1.000
_cell.length_c   1.000
_cell.angle_alpha   90.00
_cell.angle_beta   90.00
_cell.angle_gamma   90.00
#
_symmetry.space_group_name_H-M   'P 1'
#
loop_
_entity.id
_entity.type
_entity.pdbx_description
1 polymer ?
#
loop_
_entity_poly.entity_id
_entity_poly.type
_entity_poly.pdbx_seq_one_letter_code
_entity_poly.pdbx_strand_id
1 'polypeptide(L)'
;MHLELGGKNPVIVFDDADLDRALDAVIFMIYSINGERCTSSSRLLVQDTIRAEFEAKLAARVNNIKVGHPLDPATEIGPLISDEHYAKVTSEQEALAIANDTDYGLTGYVWTHDLTRALRFTDQLEAGMIWVNSEKCAPFANALWWRKSSGIGRDGGDWSFEFYMEQKHIGFATGQHKITRLGALD
;
A
#
# COMPACT_ATOMS: atom_id res chain seq x y z
N MET A 1 -18.00 6.61 7.06
CA MET A 1 -17.79 5.32 6.35
C MET A 1 -16.28 5.17 6.15
N HIS A 2 -15.73 4.00 6.43
CA HIS A 2 -14.31 3.69 6.28
C HIS A 2 -14.20 2.57 5.23
N LEU A 3 -13.38 2.78 4.19
CA LEU A 3 -13.31 1.87 3.04
C LEU A 3 -11.87 1.59 2.63
N GLU A 4 -11.51 0.32 2.71
CA GLU A 4 -10.25 -0.23 2.26
C GLU A 4 -10.42 -0.83 0.86
N LEU A 5 -9.86 -0.19 -0.17
CA LEU A 5 -9.99 -0.64 -1.56
C LEU A 5 -8.65 -1.09 -2.15
N GLY A 6 -8.66 -1.40 -3.44
CA GLY A 6 -7.49 -1.90 -4.17
C GLY A 6 -6.37 -0.88 -4.34
N GLY A 7 -5.23 -1.38 -4.83
CA GLY A 7 -4.06 -0.56 -5.14
C GLY A 7 -3.35 -1.05 -6.40
N LYS A 8 -2.69 -0.13 -7.11
CA LYS A 8 -1.81 -0.44 -8.25
C LYS A 8 -0.40 0.09 -7.99
N ASN A 9 0.22 -0.43 -6.94
CA ASN A 9 1.37 0.19 -6.28
C ASN A 9 2.66 0.10 -7.11
N PRO A 10 3.37 1.22 -7.36
CA PRO A 10 4.64 1.21 -8.05
C PRO A 10 5.82 0.97 -7.09
N VAL A 11 6.81 0.21 -7.55
CA VAL A 11 8.18 0.18 -7.02
C VAL A 11 9.10 0.84 -8.03
N ILE A 12 9.88 1.82 -7.58
CA ILE A 12 10.81 2.59 -8.40
C ILE A 12 12.24 2.23 -7.98
N VAL A 13 13.05 1.75 -8.91
CA VAL A 13 14.44 1.35 -8.67
C VAL A 13 15.39 2.19 -9.53
N PHE A 14 16.28 2.92 -8.85
CA PHE A 14 17.33 3.72 -9.48
C PHE A 14 18.65 2.96 -9.54
N ASP A 15 19.54 3.39 -10.44
CA ASP A 15 20.86 2.78 -10.66
C ASP A 15 21.82 2.92 -9.48
N ASP A 16 21.58 3.93 -8.65
CA ASP A 16 22.34 4.15 -7.44
C ASP A 16 21.90 3.25 -6.29
N ALA A 17 20.81 2.49 -6.39
CA ALA A 17 20.29 1.64 -5.31
C ALA A 17 21.13 0.36 -5.06
N ASP A 18 20.94 -0.26 -3.90
CA ASP A 18 21.41 -1.63 -3.66
C ASP A 18 20.52 -2.60 -4.46
N LEU A 19 21.02 -3.02 -5.63
CA LEU A 19 20.23 -3.77 -6.61
C LEU A 19 19.83 -5.17 -6.12
N ASP A 20 20.66 -5.82 -5.31
CA ASP A 20 20.36 -7.16 -4.82
C ASP A 20 19.27 -7.10 -3.75
N ARG A 21 19.32 -6.10 -2.85
CA ARG A 21 18.24 -5.86 -1.87
C ARG A 21 16.95 -5.40 -2.53
N ALA A 22 17.05 -4.50 -3.53
CA ALA A 22 15.90 -4.05 -4.29
C ALA A 22 15.22 -5.22 -5.03
N LEU A 23 16.02 -6.14 -5.58
CA LEU A 23 15.53 -7.36 -6.24
C LEU A 23 14.77 -8.27 -5.26
N ASP A 24 15.34 -8.53 -4.09
CA ASP A 24 14.67 -9.34 -3.05
C ASP A 24 13.35 -8.72 -2.61
N ALA A 25 13.32 -7.40 -2.39
CA ALA A 25 12.11 -6.69 -2.00
C ALA A 25 11.05 -6.69 -3.10
N VAL A 26 11.43 -6.46 -4.36
CA VAL A 26 10.50 -6.48 -5.51
C VAL A 26 9.81 -7.84 -5.61
N ILE A 27 10.57 -8.93 -5.53
CA ILE A 27 10.03 -10.30 -5.62
C ILE A 27 9.11 -10.57 -4.42
N PHE A 28 9.58 -10.30 -3.20
CA PHE A 28 8.79 -10.52 -2.00
C PHE A 28 7.47 -9.74 -2.05
N MET A 29 7.51 -8.47 -2.45
CA MET A 29 6.34 -7.60 -2.39
C MET A 29 5.26 -7.91 -3.44
N ILE A 30 5.60 -8.53 -4.57
CA ILE A 30 4.61 -8.93 -5.57
C ILE A 30 4.17 -10.39 -5.43
N TYR A 31 5.05 -11.30 -5.00
CA TYR A 31 4.74 -12.73 -4.95
C TYR A 31 4.38 -13.27 -3.57
N SER A 32 4.70 -12.54 -2.48
CA SER A 32 4.25 -12.96 -1.14
C SER A 32 2.72 -12.98 -1.06
N ILE A 33 2.19 -13.93 -0.27
CA ILE A 33 0.74 -14.14 -0.14
C ILE A 33 0.11 -14.37 -1.53
N ASN A 34 0.81 -15.09 -2.40
CA ASN A 34 0.42 -15.41 -3.78
C ASN A 34 0.11 -14.16 -4.65
N GLY A 35 0.60 -12.99 -4.25
CA GLY A 35 0.28 -11.70 -4.86
C GLY A 35 -1.11 -11.15 -4.54
N GLU A 36 -1.92 -11.87 -3.76
CA GLU A 36 -3.28 -11.53 -3.34
C GLU A 36 -3.28 -10.56 -2.14
N ARG A 37 -2.49 -9.49 -2.24
CA ARG A 37 -2.32 -8.47 -1.19
C ARG A 37 -2.58 -7.08 -1.77
N CYS A 38 -3.38 -6.28 -1.08
CA CYS A 38 -3.73 -4.91 -1.53
C CYS A 38 -2.48 -4.02 -1.73
N THR A 39 -1.47 -4.18 -0.87
CA THR A 39 -0.20 -3.45 -0.94
C THR A 39 0.84 -4.09 -1.86
N SER A 40 0.48 -5.09 -2.67
CA SER A 40 1.42 -5.71 -3.61
C SER A 40 1.93 -4.71 -4.63
N SER A 41 3.23 -4.77 -4.93
CA SER A 41 3.89 -3.91 -5.91
C SER A 41 3.69 -4.43 -7.33
N SER A 42 2.52 -4.16 -7.89
CA SER A 42 2.13 -4.68 -9.21
C SER A 42 2.73 -3.91 -10.39
N ARG A 43 3.49 -2.85 -10.16
CA ARG A 43 4.24 -2.12 -11.18
C ARG A 43 5.69 -1.92 -10.75
N LEU A 44 6.61 -2.28 -11.62
CA LEU A 44 8.04 -2.07 -11.43
C LEU A 44 8.53 -1.03 -12.45
N LEU A 45 9.11 0.06 -11.97
CA LEU A 45 9.70 1.13 -12.76
C LEU A 45 11.21 1.13 -12.50
N VAL A 46 11.99 0.75 -13.52
CA VAL A 46 13.45 0.62 -13.41
C VAL A 46 14.10 1.69 -14.27
N GLN A 47 15.16 2.33 -13.75
CA GLN A 47 15.94 3.28 -14.53
C GLN A 47 16.60 2.60 -15.73
N ASP A 48 16.55 3.24 -16.91
CA ASP A 48 17.01 2.66 -18.18
C ASP A 48 18.44 2.11 -18.14
N THR A 49 19.34 2.72 -17.37
CA THR A 49 20.75 2.33 -17.25
C THR A 49 20.96 0.95 -16.64
N ILE A 50 20.05 0.48 -15.78
CA ILE A 50 20.14 -0.82 -15.08
C ILE A 50 19.05 -1.81 -15.53
N ARG A 51 18.14 -1.37 -16.40
CA ARG A 51 16.94 -2.12 -16.78
C ARG A 51 17.21 -3.54 -17.25
N ALA A 52 18.11 -3.71 -18.23
CA ALA A 52 18.36 -5.02 -18.85
C ALA A 52 18.95 -6.04 -17.86
N GLU A 53 19.88 -5.61 -17.01
CA GLU A 53 20.47 -6.48 -15.98
C GLU A 53 19.44 -6.84 -14.91
N PHE A 54 18.66 -5.85 -14.44
CA PHE A 54 17.66 -6.06 -13.41
C PHE A 54 16.53 -6.99 -13.88
N GLU A 55 16.02 -6.80 -15.11
CA GLU A 55 15.01 -7.67 -15.73
C GLU A 55 15.51 -9.12 -15.86
N ALA A 56 16.76 -9.32 -16.26
CA ALA A 56 17.34 -10.66 -16.39
C ALA A 56 17.43 -11.37 -15.02
N LYS A 57 17.92 -10.68 -13.99
CA LYS A 57 17.98 -11.23 -12.62
C LYS A 57 16.59 -11.51 -12.05
N LEU A 58 15.64 -10.62 -12.29
CA LEU A 58 14.24 -10.80 -11.89
C LEU A 58 13.62 -12.04 -12.53
N ALA A 59 13.73 -12.17 -13.86
CA ALA A 59 13.19 -13.33 -14.57
C ALA A 59 13.82 -14.64 -14.08
N ALA A 60 15.14 -14.66 -13.85
CA ALA A 60 15.82 -15.84 -13.31
C ALA A 60 15.30 -16.24 -11.93
N ARG A 61 15.08 -15.27 -11.03
CA ARG A 61 14.55 -15.52 -9.69
C ARG A 61 13.10 -15.97 -9.70
N VAL A 62 12.25 -15.36 -10.52
CA VAL A 62 10.83 -15.73 -10.66
C VAL A 62 10.69 -17.16 -11.15
N ASN A 63 11.49 -17.56 -12.13
CA ASN A 63 11.48 -18.93 -12.65
C ASN A 63 11.93 -19.99 -11.63
N ASN A 64 12.57 -19.59 -10.53
CA ASN A 64 13.03 -20.50 -9.49
C ASN A 64 12.09 -20.59 -8.28
N ILE A 65 10.96 -19.85 -8.30
CA ILE A 65 9.99 -19.87 -7.20
C ILE A 65 9.31 -21.24 -7.11
N LYS A 66 9.29 -21.81 -5.91
CA LYS A 66 8.64 -23.09 -5.62
C LYS A 66 7.14 -22.93 -5.48
N VAL A 67 6.42 -23.29 -6.54
CA VAL A 67 4.95 -23.38 -6.53
C VAL A 67 4.53 -24.76 -6.04
N GLY A 68 3.63 -24.83 -5.05
CA GLY A 68 3.30 -26.09 -4.42
C GLY A 68 2.06 -26.05 -3.52
N HIS A 69 1.86 -27.14 -2.76
CA HIS A 69 0.75 -27.25 -1.84
C HIS A 69 0.98 -26.36 -0.59
N PRO A 70 -0.01 -25.62 -0.06
CA PRO A 70 0.18 -24.70 1.06
C PRO A 70 0.66 -25.35 2.37
N LEU A 71 0.45 -26.65 2.54
CA LEU A 71 0.92 -27.41 3.71
C LEU A 71 2.35 -27.93 3.57
N ASP A 72 2.96 -27.84 2.38
CA ASP A 72 4.37 -28.17 2.20
C ASP A 72 5.23 -26.97 2.64
N PRO A 73 6.09 -27.10 3.67
CA PRO A 73 6.93 -26.01 4.15
C PRO A 73 7.97 -25.52 3.12
N ALA A 74 8.21 -26.28 2.05
CA ALA A 74 9.09 -25.86 0.95
C ALA A 74 8.38 -25.00 -0.10
N THR A 75 7.05 -24.88 -0.05
CA THR A 75 6.26 -24.06 -0.96
C THR A 75 6.47 -22.57 -0.66
N GLU A 76 6.80 -21.81 -1.70
CA GLU A 76 6.91 -20.34 -1.65
C GLU A 76 5.63 -19.65 -2.14
N ILE A 77 4.95 -20.24 -3.14
CA ILE A 77 3.66 -19.75 -3.66
C ILE A 77 2.64 -20.89 -3.74
N GLY A 78 1.45 -20.66 -3.20
CA GLY A 78 0.32 -21.59 -3.26
C GLY A 78 -0.65 -21.33 -4.43
N PRO A 79 -1.80 -22.01 -4.45
CA PRO A 79 -2.85 -21.73 -5.43
C PRO A 79 -3.53 -20.39 -5.15
N LEU A 80 -4.17 -19.82 -6.16
CA LEU A 80 -5.10 -18.70 -6.00
C LEU A 80 -6.35 -19.13 -5.25
N ILE A 81 -7.09 -18.17 -4.68
CA ILE A 81 -8.22 -18.44 -3.79
C ILE A 81 -9.37 -19.25 -4.42
N SER A 82 -9.63 -19.07 -5.72
CA SER A 82 -10.71 -19.74 -6.44
C SER A 82 -10.43 -19.87 -7.94
N ASP A 83 -11.09 -20.82 -8.59
CA ASP A 83 -11.01 -21.01 -10.04
C ASP A 83 -11.50 -19.79 -10.82
N GLU A 84 -12.51 -19.08 -10.29
CA GLU A 84 -13.00 -17.83 -10.85
C GLU A 84 -11.92 -16.74 -10.81
N HIS A 85 -11.23 -16.60 -9.68
CA HIS A 85 -10.12 -15.65 -9.55
C HIS A 85 -8.96 -16.03 -10.47
N TYR A 86 -8.65 -17.32 -10.58
CA TYR A 86 -7.64 -17.83 -11.51
C TYR A 86 -7.99 -17.50 -12.97
N ALA A 87 -9.23 -17.75 -13.41
CA ALA A 87 -9.68 -17.43 -14.76
C ALA A 87 -9.57 -15.93 -15.05
N LYS A 88 -9.91 -15.09 -14.07
CA LYS A 88 -9.79 -13.63 -14.17
C LYS A 88 -8.34 -13.19 -14.42
N VAL A 89 -7.40 -13.65 -13.60
CA VAL A 89 -5.99 -13.25 -13.64
C VAL A 89 -5.27 -13.79 -14.88
N THR A 90 -5.64 -14.98 -15.36
CA THR A 90 -5.04 -15.59 -16.55
C THR A 90 -5.62 -15.08 -17.87
N SER A 91 -6.69 -14.29 -17.84
CA SER A 91 -7.29 -13.73 -19.05
C SER A 91 -6.43 -12.58 -19.63
N GLU A 92 -5.96 -12.76 -20.86
CA GLU A 92 -5.02 -11.85 -21.54
C GLU A 92 -5.59 -10.42 -21.72
N GLN A 93 -6.91 -10.33 -21.94
CA GLN A 93 -7.61 -9.05 -22.19
C GLN A 93 -7.74 -8.19 -20.93
N GLU A 94 -7.87 -8.81 -19.75
CA GLU A 94 -8.01 -8.09 -18.48
C GLU A 94 -6.63 -7.66 -17.93
N ALA A 95 -5.59 -8.47 -18.16
CA ALA A 95 -4.21 -8.13 -17.82
C ALA A 95 -3.73 -6.84 -18.50
N LEU A 96 -4.09 -6.63 -19.77
CA LEU A 96 -3.70 -5.44 -20.55
C LEU A 96 -4.43 -4.17 -20.09
N ALA A 97 -5.70 -4.27 -19.66
CA ALA A 97 -6.48 -3.14 -19.15
C ALA A 97 -5.96 -2.69 -17.77
N ILE A 98 -5.67 -3.65 -16.88
CA ILE A 98 -5.14 -3.40 -15.52
C ILE A 98 -3.72 -2.79 -15.54
N ALA A 99 -2.94 -3.04 -16.58
CA ALA A 99 -1.57 -2.52 -16.71
C ALA A 99 -1.52 -1.01 -17.00
N ASN A 100 -2.54 -0.48 -17.69
CA ASN A 100 -2.47 0.86 -18.30
C ASN A 100 -3.21 1.96 -17.53
N ASP A 101 -3.97 1.63 -16.49
CA ASP A 101 -4.87 2.56 -15.81
C ASP A 101 -4.60 2.58 -14.30
N THR A 102 -4.24 3.73 -13.73
CA THR A 102 -4.00 3.83 -12.29
C THR A 102 -4.56 5.10 -11.67
N ASP A 103 -5.86 5.06 -11.40
CA ASP A 103 -6.55 5.99 -10.49
C ASP A 103 -6.29 5.69 -9.00
N TYR A 104 -5.47 4.68 -8.69
CA TYR A 104 -5.19 4.21 -7.33
C TYR A 104 -3.96 4.88 -6.69
N GLY A 105 -3.95 4.97 -5.35
CA GLY A 105 -2.93 5.68 -4.56
C GLY A 105 -2.71 5.06 -3.18
N LEU A 106 -2.58 3.74 -3.09
CA LEU A 106 -2.44 3.03 -1.82
C LEU A 106 -1.01 3.09 -1.27
N THR A 107 -0.06 2.42 -1.92
CA THR A 107 1.36 2.41 -1.53
C THR A 107 2.29 2.84 -2.65
N GLY A 108 3.46 3.38 -2.30
CA GLY A 108 4.58 3.63 -3.19
C GLY A 108 5.89 3.16 -2.57
N TYR A 109 6.84 2.74 -3.40
CA TYR A 109 8.15 2.27 -2.93
C TYR A 109 9.26 2.90 -3.76
N VAL A 110 10.29 3.41 -3.10
CA VAL A 110 11.42 4.11 -3.74
C VAL A 110 12.74 3.52 -3.27
N TRP A 111 13.59 3.10 -4.21
CA TRP A 111 14.91 2.54 -3.93
C TRP A 111 15.99 3.44 -4.55
N THR A 112 16.79 4.10 -3.71
CA THR A 112 17.86 5.04 -4.10
C THR A 112 18.78 5.34 -2.91
N HIS A 113 20.07 5.59 -3.14
CA HIS A 113 21.00 6.06 -2.09
C HIS A 113 21.01 7.60 -1.96
N ASP A 114 20.42 8.33 -2.92
CA ASP A 114 20.28 9.79 -2.93
C ASP A 114 19.12 10.26 -2.02
N LEU A 115 19.48 10.82 -0.86
CA LEU A 115 18.52 11.34 0.12
C LEU A 115 17.64 12.49 -0.45
N THR A 116 18.20 13.37 -1.26
CA THR A 116 17.44 14.50 -1.84
C THR A 116 16.41 14.00 -2.83
N ARG A 117 16.76 12.98 -3.62
CA ARG A 117 15.83 12.30 -4.53
C ARG A 117 14.75 11.56 -3.76
N ALA A 118 15.11 10.82 -2.71
CA ALA A 118 14.15 10.15 -1.85
C ALA A 118 13.10 11.14 -1.33
N LEU A 119 13.53 12.26 -0.72
CA LEU A 119 12.63 13.29 -0.20
C LEU A 119 11.73 13.90 -1.28
N ARG A 120 12.30 14.25 -2.44
CA ARG A 120 11.54 14.83 -3.56
C ARG A 120 10.49 13.87 -4.12
N PHE A 121 10.86 12.59 -4.30
CA PHE A 121 9.92 11.58 -4.79
C PHE A 121 8.85 11.27 -3.76
N THR A 122 9.19 11.19 -2.46
CA THR A 122 8.20 10.96 -1.41
C THR A 122 7.19 12.10 -1.29
N ASP A 123 7.59 13.34 -1.55
CA ASP A 123 6.71 14.52 -1.53
C ASP A 123 5.74 14.53 -2.72
N GLN A 124 6.19 14.08 -3.90
CA GLN A 124 5.39 14.12 -5.13
C GLN A 124 4.54 12.87 -5.37
N LEU A 125 4.86 11.74 -4.73
CA LEU A 125 4.10 10.50 -4.89
C LEU A 125 2.73 10.61 -4.20
N GLU A 126 1.67 10.49 -5.00
CA GLU A 126 0.29 10.49 -4.50
C GLU A 126 -0.12 9.11 -3.98
N ALA A 127 0.55 8.65 -2.91
CA ALA A 127 0.25 7.41 -2.20
C ALA A 127 -0.03 7.67 -0.72
N GLY A 128 -0.84 6.83 -0.08
CA GLY A 128 -1.10 6.93 1.35
C GLY A 128 0.08 6.51 2.21
N MET A 129 0.86 5.52 1.76
CA MET A 129 2.05 5.03 2.46
C MET A 129 3.23 4.89 1.50
N ILE A 130 4.41 5.36 1.90
CA ILE A 130 5.62 5.27 1.09
C ILE A 130 6.76 4.68 1.92
N TRP A 131 7.46 3.68 1.37
CA TRP A 131 8.68 3.12 1.95
C TRP A 131 9.88 3.45 1.07
N VAL A 132 10.99 3.83 1.70
CA VAL A 132 12.27 4.10 1.04
C VAL A 132 13.29 3.06 1.46
N ASN A 133 13.92 2.39 0.50
CA ASN A 133 14.94 1.35 0.71
C ASN A 133 14.50 0.23 1.67
N SER A 134 13.21 -0.09 1.66
CA SER A 134 12.61 -1.12 2.48
C SER A 134 11.39 -1.70 1.78
N GLU A 135 11.15 -2.98 2.01
CA GLU A 135 9.85 -3.60 1.79
C GLU A 135 8.79 -3.02 2.72
N LYS A 136 7.52 -3.43 2.54
CA LYS A 136 6.46 -3.05 3.48
C LYS A 136 6.81 -3.53 4.90
N CYS A 137 7.23 -2.59 5.73
CA CYS A 137 7.39 -2.71 7.16
C CYS A 137 6.51 -1.66 7.86
N ALA A 138 5.37 -2.06 8.42
CA ALA A 138 4.46 -1.15 9.12
C ALA A 138 4.21 -1.65 10.54
N PRO A 139 4.73 -0.97 11.58
CA PRO A 139 4.33 -1.22 12.96
C PRO A 139 2.84 -0.92 13.13
N PHE A 140 2.12 -1.74 13.91
CA PHE A 140 0.68 -1.56 14.17
C PHE A 140 0.29 -0.20 14.78
N ALA A 141 1.25 0.51 15.39
CA ALA A 141 1.03 1.84 15.98
C ALA A 141 0.96 2.97 14.95
N ASN A 142 1.44 2.73 13.72
CA ASN A 142 1.38 3.72 12.65
C ASN A 142 0.07 3.56 11.89
N ALA A 143 -0.56 4.67 11.52
CA ALA A 143 -1.73 4.58 10.67
C ALA A 143 -1.38 4.05 9.27
N LEU A 144 -2.30 3.27 8.73
CA LEU A 144 -2.47 2.92 7.33
C LEU A 144 -3.37 3.99 6.69
N TRP A 145 -3.03 4.37 5.45
CA TRP A 145 -3.61 5.53 4.80
C TRP A 145 -3.93 5.20 3.35
N TRP A 146 -5.06 5.73 2.88
CA TRP A 146 -5.53 5.57 1.50
C TRP A 146 -5.65 6.93 0.84
N ARG A 147 -5.26 7.02 -0.43
CA ARG A 147 -5.45 8.18 -1.31
C ARG A 147 -6.15 7.73 -2.59
N LYS A 148 -6.83 8.67 -3.25
CA LYS A 148 -7.55 8.46 -4.52
C LYS A 148 -8.57 7.32 -4.43
N SER A 149 -8.68 6.49 -5.47
CA SER A 149 -9.60 5.35 -5.52
C SER A 149 -9.22 4.18 -4.60
N SER A 150 -8.14 4.30 -3.81
CA SER A 150 -7.71 3.24 -2.90
C SER A 150 -8.46 3.20 -1.58
N GLY A 151 -9.25 4.23 -1.24
CA GLY A 151 -10.06 4.19 -0.02
C GLY A 151 -10.32 5.54 0.61
N ILE A 152 -11.08 5.52 1.70
CA ILE A 152 -11.45 6.70 2.50
C ILE A 152 -11.29 6.35 3.98
N GLY A 153 -10.49 7.13 4.71
CA GLY A 153 -10.25 6.96 6.13
C GLY A 153 -8.78 6.70 6.45
N ARG A 154 -8.52 6.33 7.70
CA ARG A 154 -7.22 5.91 8.25
C ARG A 154 -7.48 4.83 9.28
N ASP A 155 -6.63 3.83 9.34
CA ASP A 155 -6.72 2.76 10.35
C ASP A 155 -5.39 2.58 11.06
N GLY A 156 -5.39 2.18 12.32
CA GLY A 156 -4.21 2.01 13.15
C GLY A 156 -3.91 3.21 14.05
N GLY A 157 -3.48 2.91 15.27
CA GLY A 157 -3.14 3.89 16.31
C GLY A 157 -4.34 4.78 16.70
N ASP A 158 -4.05 6.03 17.05
CA ASP A 158 -5.06 6.97 17.55
C ASP A 158 -6.09 7.38 16.47
N TRP A 159 -5.78 7.15 15.19
CA TRP A 159 -6.68 7.47 14.08
C TRP A 159 -7.91 6.57 14.03
N SER A 160 -7.79 5.34 14.54
CA SER A 160 -8.93 4.44 14.71
C SER A 160 -9.96 5.02 15.69
N PHE A 161 -9.55 5.83 16.68
CA PHE A 161 -10.50 6.46 17.60
C PHE A 161 -11.44 7.45 16.91
N GLU A 162 -10.98 8.18 15.90
CA GLU A 162 -11.84 9.10 15.14
C GLU A 162 -12.98 8.38 14.41
N PHE A 163 -12.78 7.11 14.05
CA PHE A 163 -13.79 6.30 13.38
C PHE A 163 -14.63 5.44 14.34
N TYR A 164 -13.99 4.78 15.30
CA TYR A 164 -14.65 3.83 16.20
C TYR A 164 -15.24 4.46 17.46
N MET A 165 -14.88 5.70 17.79
CA MET A 165 -15.45 6.42 18.93
C MET A 165 -16.35 7.58 18.47
N GLU A 166 -17.39 7.82 19.27
CA GLU A 166 -18.24 9.01 19.13
C GLU A 166 -17.79 10.06 20.14
N GLN A 167 -17.41 11.24 19.66
CA GLN A 167 -17.03 12.35 20.54
C GLN A 167 -18.28 12.96 21.19
N LYS A 168 -18.29 13.00 22.53
CA LYS A 168 -19.35 13.64 23.31
C LYS A 168 -18.83 14.91 23.96
N HIS A 169 -19.49 16.03 23.68
CA HIS A 169 -19.23 17.29 24.38
C HIS A 169 -20.16 17.40 25.59
N ILE A 170 -19.61 17.54 26.78
CA ILE A 170 -20.37 17.68 28.03
C ILE A 170 -19.96 18.98 28.69
N GLY A 171 -20.91 19.90 28.81
CA GLY A 171 -20.73 21.18 29.50
C GLY A 171 -21.42 21.16 30.87
N PHE A 172 -20.68 21.53 31.91
CA PHE A 172 -21.24 21.73 33.25
C PHE A 172 -21.11 23.20 33.65
N ALA A 173 -22.22 23.80 34.10
CA ALA A 173 -22.15 25.06 34.83
C ALA A 173 -21.69 24.75 36.27
N THR A 174 -20.50 25.22 36.64
CA THR A 174 -19.96 25.01 37.99
C THR A 174 -20.52 26.00 39.02
N GLY A 175 -21.42 26.90 38.60
CA GLY A 175 -22.13 27.85 39.46
C GLY A 175 -23.36 28.44 38.75
N GLN A 176 -24.09 29.32 39.44
CA GLN A 176 -25.19 30.06 38.84
C GLN A 176 -24.64 31.13 37.88
N HIS A 177 -24.99 31.02 36.60
CA HIS A 177 -24.63 31.99 35.57
C HIS A 177 -25.88 32.68 35.04
N LYS A 178 -25.70 33.89 34.51
CA LYS A 178 -26.81 34.69 33.98
C LYS A 178 -27.28 34.09 32.65
N ILE A 179 -28.52 33.63 32.61
CA ILE A 179 -29.20 33.19 31.39
C ILE A 179 -30.05 34.35 30.88
N THR A 180 -29.88 34.70 29.60
CA THR A 180 -30.70 35.73 28.96
C THR A 180 -32.17 35.29 28.95
N ARG A 181 -33.05 36.08 29.56
CA ARG A 181 -34.48 35.80 29.59
C ARG A 181 -35.11 36.30 28.29
N LEU A 182 -35.74 35.39 27.54
CA LEU A 182 -36.52 35.69 26.34
C LEU A 182 -38.01 35.51 26.66
N GLY A 183 -38.85 36.51 26.40
CA GLY A 183 -40.31 36.44 26.58
C GLY A 183 -40.82 36.40 28.03
N ALA A 184 -40.04 36.86 29.00
CA ALA A 184 -40.49 36.92 30.39
C ALA A 184 -41.62 37.95 30.54
N LEU A 185 -42.74 37.54 31.13
CA LEU A 185 -43.76 38.45 31.64
C LEU A 185 -43.25 39.05 32.96
N ASP A 186 -43.54 40.32 33.17
CA ASP A 186 -43.16 41.07 34.37
C ASP A 186 -43.73 40.46 35.66
#